data_AF-A0A0L8FPF0-F1
#
_entry.id   AF-A0A0L8FPF0-F1
#
_cell.length_a   1.000
_cell.length_b   1.000
_cell.length_c   1.000
_cell.angle_alpha   90.00
_cell.angle_beta   90.00
_cell.angle_gamma   90.00
#
_symmetry.space_group_name_H-M   'P 1'
#
loop_
_entity.id
_entity.type
_entity.pdbx_description
1 polymer ?
#
loop_
_entity_poly.entity_id
_entity_poly.type
_entity_poly.pdbx_seq_one_letter_code
_entity_poly.pdbx_strand_id
1 'polypeptide(L)'
;MCEEILHSERLVKVLAYVLAIFNYLNSSGNRKFHALPGFDLNYLSNLDSIRGISNYTVLKVLKCHLEDDNDNTLQEFPEDLKSLLQCEPFSIKSLAVSLEVWKQTMANIKNLLASIEKRMKRYSETDAKFFADVKVN
;
A
#
# COMPACT_ATOMS: atom_id res chain seq x y z
N MET A 1 -6.11 -3.42 2.53
CA MET A 1 -5.57 -2.90 1.24
C MET A 1 -4.96 -3.99 0.38
N CYS A 2 -3.72 -4.46 0.62
CA CYS A 2 -3.12 -5.50 -0.24
C CYS A 2 -3.93 -6.82 -0.21
N GLU A 3 -4.41 -7.21 0.97
CA GLU A 3 -5.28 -8.38 1.14
C GLU A 3 -6.62 -8.25 0.42
N GLU A 4 -7.22 -7.07 0.42
CA GLU A 4 -8.48 -6.78 -0.29
C GLU A 4 -8.30 -6.92 -1.81
N ILE A 5 -7.18 -6.39 -2.34
CA ILE A 5 -6.84 -6.51 -3.76
C ILE A 5 -6.62 -7.99 -4.12
N LEU A 6 -5.90 -8.74 -3.27
CA LEU A 6 -5.55 -10.14 -3.53
C LEU A 6 -6.77 -11.07 -3.51
N HIS A 7 -7.75 -10.80 -2.66
CA HIS A 7 -8.89 -11.69 -2.42
C HIS A 7 -10.20 -11.23 -3.09
N SER A 8 -10.23 -10.09 -3.76
CA SER A 8 -11.44 -9.64 -4.48
C SER A 8 -11.69 -10.49 -5.73
N GLU A 9 -12.62 -11.44 -5.64
CA GLU A 9 -13.06 -12.24 -6.78
C GLU A 9 -13.70 -11.38 -7.87
N ARG A 10 -14.42 -10.31 -7.49
CA ARG A 10 -15.05 -9.38 -8.44
C ARG A 10 -13.98 -8.65 -9.24
N LEU A 11 -12.93 -8.13 -8.60
CA LEU A 11 -11.81 -7.51 -9.28
C LEU A 11 -11.13 -8.48 -10.26
N VAL A 12 -10.90 -9.74 -9.86
CA VAL A 12 -10.32 -10.76 -10.73
C VAL A 12 -11.16 -10.95 -12.00
N LYS A 13 -12.49 -11.03 -11.86
CA LYS A 13 -13.41 -11.13 -13.02
C LYS A 13 -13.36 -9.88 -13.90
N VAL A 14 -13.34 -8.68 -13.32
CA VAL A 14 -13.19 -7.43 -14.08
C VAL A 14 -11.87 -7.42 -14.87
N LEU A 15 -10.76 -7.83 -14.25
CA LEU A 15 -9.46 -7.93 -14.93
C LEU A 15 -9.47 -8.97 -16.05
N ALA A 16 -10.19 -10.09 -15.86
CA ALA A 16 -10.37 -11.09 -16.91
C ALA A 16 -11.13 -10.51 -18.13
N TYR A 17 -12.17 -9.71 -17.91
CA TYR A 17 -12.85 -8.99 -18.99
C TYR A 17 -11.93 -8.03 -19.72
N VAL A 18 -11.12 -7.24 -18.99
CA VAL A 18 -10.13 -6.34 -19.59
C VAL A 18 -9.13 -7.12 -20.45
N LEU A 19 -8.61 -8.24 -19.96
CA LEU A 19 -7.71 -9.11 -20.72
C LEU A 19 -8.38 -9.67 -21.98
N ALA A 20 -9.64 -10.09 -21.88
CA ALA A 20 -10.40 -10.60 -23.02
C ALA A 20 -10.58 -9.52 -24.10
N ILE A 21 -10.92 -8.28 -23.70
CA ILE A 21 -11.03 -7.15 -24.62
C ILE A 21 -9.68 -6.86 -25.29
N PHE A 22 -8.57 -6.79 -24.53
CA PHE A 22 -7.24 -6.58 -25.09
C PHE A 22 -6.84 -7.68 -26.08
N ASN A 23 -7.08 -8.94 -25.75
CA ASN A 23 -6.78 -10.06 -26.64
C ASN A 23 -7.63 -10.00 -27.92
N TYR A 24 -8.91 -9.63 -27.81
CA TYR A 24 -9.76 -9.42 -28.99
C TYR A 24 -9.21 -8.32 -29.90
N LEU A 25 -8.88 -7.16 -29.34
CA LEU A 25 -8.32 -6.03 -30.12
C LEU A 25 -7.00 -6.40 -30.82
N ASN A 26 -6.11 -7.10 -30.12
CA ASN A 26 -4.83 -7.52 -30.66
C ASN A 26 -4.95 -8.65 -31.70
N SER A 27 -5.98 -9.50 -31.61
CA SER A 27 -6.25 -10.56 -32.59
C SER A 27 -6.69 -10.00 -33.95
N SER A 28 -7.38 -8.85 -33.96
CA SER A 28 -7.94 -8.26 -35.18
C SER A 28 -6.89 -7.68 -36.14
N GLY A 29 -5.63 -7.56 -35.73
CA GLY A 29 -4.56 -6.93 -36.53
C GLY A 29 -3.43 -7.85 -36.99
N ASN A 30 -3.35 -9.09 -36.48
CA ASN A 30 -2.16 -9.93 -36.68
C ASN A 30 -2.49 -11.39 -37.04
N ARG A 31 -1.96 -11.86 -38.18
CA ARG A 31 -2.10 -13.25 -38.66
C ARG A 31 -1.36 -14.29 -37.79
N LYS A 32 -0.52 -13.85 -36.85
CA LYS A 32 0.20 -14.69 -35.86
C LYS A 32 -0.14 -14.24 -34.44
N PHE A 33 -1.43 -14.10 -34.14
CA PHE A 33 -1.85 -13.70 -32.81
C PHE A 33 -1.66 -14.87 -31.82
N HIS A 34 -0.87 -14.62 -30.78
CA HIS A 34 -0.84 -15.45 -29.58
C HIS A 34 -1.53 -14.66 -28.48
N ALA A 35 -2.57 -15.24 -27.88
CA ALA A 35 -3.28 -14.62 -26.77
C ALA A 35 -2.29 -14.34 -25.63
N LEU A 36 -2.33 -13.12 -25.11
CA LEU A 36 -1.52 -12.76 -23.95
C LEU A 36 -2.14 -13.40 -22.70
N PRO A 37 -1.32 -14.00 -21.81
CA PRO A 37 -1.81 -14.58 -20.57
C PRO A 37 -2.14 -13.52 -19.51
N GLY A 38 -1.77 -12.26 -19.74
CA GLY A 38 -1.96 -11.16 -18.80
C GLY A 38 -1.54 -9.82 -19.39
N PHE A 39 -1.68 -8.76 -18.60
CA PHE A 39 -1.28 -7.40 -18.94
C PHE A 39 -0.75 -6.68 -17.69
N ASP A 40 0.01 -5.60 -17.89
CA ASP A 40 0.47 -4.74 -16.79
C ASP A 40 -0.70 -3.87 -16.27
N LEU A 41 -0.93 -3.88 -14.95
CA LEU A 41 -1.98 -3.08 -14.31
C LEU A 41 -1.84 -1.58 -14.58
N ASN A 42 -0.64 -1.09 -14.94
CA ASN A 42 -0.44 0.29 -15.37
C ASN A 42 -1.31 0.69 -16.58
N TYR A 43 -1.77 -0.27 -17.39
CA TYR A 43 -2.69 0.02 -18.50
C TYR A 43 -4.09 0.41 -18.04
N LEU A 44 -4.48 0.09 -16.79
CA LEU A 44 -5.80 0.42 -16.27
C LEU A 44 -6.06 1.94 -16.22
N SER A 45 -5.03 2.76 -16.05
CA SER A 45 -5.17 4.23 -16.05
C SER A 45 -5.49 4.81 -17.43
N ASN A 46 -5.31 4.03 -18.50
CA ASN A 46 -5.37 4.49 -19.88
C ASN A 46 -6.48 3.80 -20.69
N LEU A 47 -7.41 3.07 -20.04
CA LEU A 47 -8.45 2.31 -20.74
C LEU A 47 -9.41 3.18 -21.56
N ASP A 48 -9.53 4.46 -21.22
CA ASP A 48 -10.28 5.47 -21.96
C ASP A 48 -9.56 5.93 -23.25
N SER A 49 -8.24 5.77 -23.32
CA SER A 49 -7.42 6.15 -24.47
C SER A 49 -7.23 5.01 -25.48
N ILE A 50 -7.31 3.76 -25.02
CA ILE A 50 -7.12 2.57 -25.86
C ILE A 50 -8.40 2.33 -26.65
N ARG A 51 -8.32 2.44 -27.99
CA ARG A 51 -9.45 2.30 -28.90
C ARG A 51 -9.38 0.99 -29.68
N GLY A 52 -10.55 0.42 -29.90
CA GLY A 52 -10.72 -0.70 -30.82
C GLY A 52 -11.10 -0.27 -32.23
N ILE A 53 -11.90 -1.10 -32.90
CA ILE A 53 -12.55 -0.75 -34.16
C ILE A 53 -13.64 0.29 -33.85
N SER A 54 -13.62 1.44 -34.52
CA SER A 54 -14.50 2.61 -34.29
C SER A 54 -14.14 3.44 -33.03
N ASN A 55 -14.99 4.40 -32.64
CA ASN A 55 -14.81 5.30 -31.50
C ASN A 55 -15.04 4.64 -30.12
N TYR A 56 -15.01 3.30 -30.04
CA TYR A 56 -15.19 2.57 -28.79
C TYR A 56 -13.85 2.37 -28.08
N THR A 57 -13.80 2.86 -26.84
CA THR A 57 -12.65 2.69 -25.93
C THR A 57 -12.82 1.40 -25.13
N VAL A 58 -11.71 0.84 -24.64
CA VAL A 58 -11.75 -0.36 -23.77
C VAL A 58 -12.61 -0.09 -22.54
N LEU A 59 -12.53 1.11 -21.96
CA LEU A 59 -13.37 1.50 -20.82
C LEU A 59 -14.86 1.47 -21.17
N LYS A 60 -15.25 1.94 -22.36
CA LYS A 60 -16.66 1.95 -22.79
C LYS A 60 -17.20 0.55 -23.00
N VAL A 61 -16.41 -0.32 -23.62
CA VAL A 61 -16.78 -1.73 -23.83
C VAL A 61 -16.87 -2.47 -22.50
N LEU A 62 -15.91 -2.25 -21.59
CA LEU A 62 -15.94 -2.81 -20.25
C LEU A 62 -17.20 -2.37 -19.50
N LYS A 63 -17.55 -1.08 -19.55
CA LYS A 63 -18.77 -0.57 -18.92
C LYS A 63 -20.01 -1.30 -19.42
N CYS A 64 -20.17 -1.47 -20.73
CA CYS A 64 -21.30 -2.24 -21.28
C CYS A 64 -21.32 -3.68 -20.77
N HIS A 65 -20.17 -4.36 -20.70
CA HIS A 65 -20.11 -5.71 -20.16
C HIS A 65 -20.45 -5.81 -18.67
N LEU A 66 -20.11 -4.78 -17.89
CA LEU A 66 -20.50 -4.73 -16.47
C LEU A 66 -22.00 -4.41 -16.31
N GLU A 67 -22.61 -3.67 -17.24
CA GLU A 67 -24.04 -3.37 -17.29
C GLU A 67 -24.88 -4.54 -17.79
N ASP A 68 -24.34 -5.36 -18.67
CA ASP A 68 -24.98 -6.58 -19.19
C ASP A 68 -24.77 -7.81 -18.28
N ASP A 69 -23.99 -7.67 -17.19
CA ASP A 69 -23.76 -8.77 -16.25
C ASP A 69 -25.05 -9.16 -15.54
N ASN A 70 -25.50 -10.40 -15.74
CA ASN A 70 -26.81 -10.88 -15.29
C ASN A 70 -27.04 -10.73 -13.78
N ASP A 71 -25.96 -10.71 -12.99
CA ASP A 71 -26.00 -10.62 -11.53
C ASP A 71 -25.81 -9.17 -11.03
N ASN A 72 -25.42 -8.23 -11.90
CA ASN A 72 -25.05 -6.82 -11.61
C ASN A 72 -24.00 -6.62 -10.48
N THR A 73 -23.54 -7.68 -9.82
CA THR A 73 -22.65 -7.62 -8.66
C THR A 73 -21.24 -7.18 -9.03
N LEU A 74 -20.84 -7.34 -10.30
CA LEU A 74 -19.52 -6.94 -10.77
C LEU A 74 -19.32 -5.43 -10.79
N GLN A 75 -20.37 -4.62 -10.96
CA GLN A 75 -20.25 -3.15 -10.88
C GLN A 75 -19.87 -2.67 -9.48
N GLU A 76 -20.21 -3.46 -8.47
CA GLU A 76 -19.96 -3.18 -7.06
C GLU A 76 -18.57 -3.67 -6.61
N PHE A 77 -17.69 -4.14 -7.51
CA PHE A 77 -16.31 -4.48 -7.16
C PHE A 77 -15.53 -3.41 -6.38
N PRO A 78 -15.78 -2.08 -6.52
CA PRO A 78 -15.09 -1.09 -5.70
C PRO A 78 -15.38 -1.25 -4.19
N GLU A 79 -16.49 -1.89 -3.82
CA GLU A 79 -16.81 -2.17 -2.43
C GLU A 79 -15.87 -3.20 -1.79
N ASP A 80 -15.24 -4.06 -2.58
CA ASP A 80 -14.20 -4.99 -2.09
C ASP A 80 -12.91 -4.24 -1.75
N LEU A 81 -12.73 -3.02 -2.28
CA LEU A 81 -11.50 -2.23 -2.21
C LEU A 81 -11.68 -0.97 -1.35
N LYS A 82 -12.62 -0.99 -0.39
CA LYS A 82 -12.95 0.17 0.47
C LYS A 82 -11.72 0.79 1.12
N SER A 83 -10.83 -0.02 1.72
CA SER A 83 -9.65 0.55 2.38
C SER A 83 -8.66 1.16 1.39
N LEU A 84 -8.60 0.67 0.14
CA LEU A 84 -7.78 1.29 -0.91
C LEU A 84 -8.32 2.66 -1.31
N LEU A 85 -9.64 2.78 -1.48
CA LEU A 85 -10.30 4.03 -1.90
C LEU A 85 -10.30 5.11 -0.81
N GLN A 86 -10.28 4.69 0.46
CA GLN A 86 -10.27 5.59 1.61
C GLN A 86 -8.86 5.93 2.09
N CYS A 87 -7.82 5.27 1.56
CA CYS A 87 -6.47 5.53 2.00
C CYS A 87 -5.91 6.80 1.33
N GLU A 88 -5.43 7.74 2.13
CA GLU A 88 -4.62 8.83 1.61
C GLU A 88 -3.32 8.28 1.01
N PRO A 89 -2.83 8.85 -0.11
CA PRO A 89 -1.59 8.38 -0.74
C PRO A 89 -0.43 8.49 0.25
N PHE A 90 0.08 7.34 0.69
CA PHE A 90 1.21 7.26 1.60
C PHE A 90 2.51 6.99 0.84
N SER A 91 3.58 7.69 1.24
CA SER A 91 4.91 7.44 0.70
C SER A 91 5.65 6.44 1.57
N ILE A 92 5.94 5.25 1.01
CA ILE A 92 6.76 4.23 1.67
C ILE A 92 8.12 4.80 2.08
N LYS A 93 8.71 5.68 1.26
CA LYS A 93 9.97 6.36 1.58
C LYS A 93 9.82 7.25 2.81
N SER A 94 8.74 8.02 2.89
CA SER A 94 8.46 8.87 4.06
C SER A 94 8.31 8.03 5.32
N LEU A 95 7.53 6.94 5.26
CA LEU A 95 7.36 6.01 6.38
C LEU A 95 8.68 5.40 6.85
N ALA A 96 9.55 5.00 5.92
CA ALA A 96 10.86 4.46 6.27
C ALA A 96 11.74 5.48 7.01
N VAL A 97 11.72 6.75 6.56
CA VAL A 97 12.44 7.84 7.23
C VAL A 97 11.86 8.09 8.63
N SER A 98 10.53 8.18 8.77
CA SER A 98 9.88 8.36 10.06
C SER A 98 10.20 7.24 11.04
N LEU A 99 10.23 5.98 10.57
CA LEU A 99 10.60 4.82 11.38
C LEU A 99 12.05 4.93 11.89
N GLU A 100 12.98 5.36 11.04
CA GLU A 100 14.38 5.49 11.42
C GLU A 100 14.60 6.62 12.44
N VAL A 101 13.92 7.75 12.25
CA VAL A 101 13.89 8.83 13.25
C VAL A 101 13.37 8.30 14.58
N TRP A 102 12.28 7.53 14.58
CA TRP A 102 11.73 6.93 15.79
C TRP A 102 12.72 6.00 16.50
N LYS A 103 13.43 5.14 15.78
CA LYS A 103 14.47 4.28 16.37
C LYS A 103 15.57 5.10 17.03
N GLN A 104 16.04 6.16 16.34
CA GLN A 104 17.06 7.05 16.87
C GLN A 104 16.58 7.76 18.14
N THR A 105 15.34 8.28 18.13
CA THR A 105 14.73 8.91 19.29
C THR A 105 14.62 7.94 20.46
N MET A 106 14.18 6.71 20.23
CA MET A 106 14.11 5.68 21.27
C MET A 106 15.49 5.34 21.84
N ALA A 107 16.52 5.23 21.00
CA ALA A 107 17.89 4.99 21.46
C ALA A 107 18.39 6.14 22.34
N ASN A 108 18.13 7.38 21.94
CA ASN A 108 18.48 8.57 22.72
C ASN A 108 17.76 8.60 24.08
N ILE A 109 16.47 8.28 24.12
CA ILE A 109 15.71 8.19 25.37
C ILE A 109 16.31 7.14 26.30
N LYS A 110 16.65 5.94 25.79
CA LYS A 110 17.31 4.89 26.58
C LYS A 110 18.65 5.35 27.17
N ASN A 111 19.46 6.03 26.36
CA ASN A 111 20.75 6.56 26.81
C ASN A 111 20.60 7.65 27.89
N LEU A 112 19.59 8.52 27.73
CA LEU A 112 19.27 9.55 28.73
C LEU A 112 18.83 8.92 30.05
N LEU A 113 17.94 7.92 30.02
CA LEU A 113 17.51 7.19 31.21
C LEU A 113 18.70 6.55 31.94
N ALA A 114 19.57 5.83 31.22
CA ALA A 114 20.76 5.23 31.82
C ALA A 114 21.73 6.27 32.42
N SER A 115 21.84 7.45 31.81
CA SER A 115 22.64 8.56 32.33
C SER A 115 22.06 9.13 33.61
N ILE A 116 20.73 9.30 33.67
CA ILE A 116 20.01 9.77 34.86
C ILE A 116 20.19 8.79 36.02
N GLU A 117 19.99 7.48 35.78
CA GLU A 117 20.19 6.43 36.79
C GLU A 117 21.61 6.45 37.36
N LYS A 118 22.63 6.59 36.51
CA LYS A 118 24.03 6.71 36.94
C LYS A 118 24.29 7.97 37.76
N ARG A 119 23.61 9.08 37.47
CA ARG A 119 23.74 10.32 38.25
C ARG A 119 23.07 10.18 39.61
N MET A 120 21.88 9.57 39.68
CA MET A 120 21.19 9.32 40.95
C MET A 120 22.00 8.42 41.88
N LYS A 121 22.60 7.33 41.36
CA LYS A 121 23.48 6.47 42.16
C LYS A 121 24.68 7.22 42.73
N ARG A 122 25.36 8.02 41.90
CA ARG A 122 26.50 8.83 42.35
C ARG A 122 26.11 9.83 43.42
N TYR A 123 24.96 10.49 43.29
CA TYR A 123 24.44 11.43 44.29
C TYR A 123 24.25 10.74 45.65
N SER A 124 23.65 9.54 45.67
CA SER A 124 23.49 8.76 46.91
C SER A 124 24.81 8.33 47.56
N GLU A 125 25.85 8.05 46.77
CA GLU A 125 27.17 7.69 47.28
C GLU A 125 27.90 8.90 47.88
N THR A 126 27.82 10.06 47.22
CA THR A 126 28.40 11.31 47.75
C THR A 126 27.71 11.77 49.03
N ASP A 127 26.38 11.66 49.11
CA ASP A 127 25.65 12.01 50.33
C ASP A 127 26.02 11.08 51.47
N ALA A 128 26.08 9.75 51.22
CA ALA A 128 26.50 8.77 52.22
C ALA A 128 27.92 9.05 52.75
N LYS A 129 28.84 9.46 51.86
CA LYS A 129 30.21 9.83 52.24
C LYS A 129 30.25 11.12 53.06
N PHE A 130 29.49 12.14 52.66
CA PHE A 130 29.37 13.38 53.42
C PHE A 130 28.84 13.14 54.84
N PHE A 131 27.78 12.34 55.00
CA PHE A 131 27.24 12.00 56.32
C PHE A 131 28.21 11.19 57.18
N ALA A 132 29.06 10.34 56.56
CA ALA A 132 30.11 9.63 57.27
C ALA A 132 31.20 10.60 57.78
N ASP A 133 31.65 11.53 56.93
CA ASP A 133 32.69 12.49 57.28
C ASP A 133 32.26 13.46 58.40
N VAL A 134 30.98 13.84 58.45
CA VAL A 134 30.42 14.72 59.50
C VAL A 134 30.32 14.02 60.86
N LYS A 135 30.13 12.69 60.91
CA LYS A 135 30.00 11.93 62.18
C LYS A 135 31.32 11.68 62.91
N VAL A 136 32.46 11.90 62.25
CA VAL A 136 33.79 11.57 62.76
C VAL A 136 34.49 12.80 63.40
N ASN A 137 33.88 13.98 63.32
CA ASN A 137 34.27 15.19 64.06
C ASN A 137 33.31 15.46 65.22
#